data_AF-A0AAN2WLP8-F1
#
_entry.id   AF-A0AAN2WLP8-F1
#
_cell.length_a   1.000
_cell.length_b   1.000
_cell.length_c   1.000
_cell.angle_alpha   90.00
_cell.angle_beta   90.00
_cell.angle_gamma   90.00
#
_symmetry.space_group_name_H-M   'P 1'
#
loop_
_entity.id
_entity.type
_entity.pdbx_description
1 polymer ?
#
loop_
_entity_poly.entity_id
_entity_poly.type
_entity_poly.pdbx_seq_one_letter_code
_entity_poly.pdbx_strand_id
1 'polypeptide(L)'
;MKKGVIALMLLISAILLVGCNAQSNTENAKKTERYGDEIKEKTKTSDNTIKANIDTDLPSGMLFEISEKSEDGTTLEKQTGEIGVLGGIKGTFEDVKPGNYTLTYTTLPLEEQSKKVQEKIKEADKTFDGQFIKNGVLNKVETVTLTGSDKEDKKESENVSFKDEAEQGSERYTATAGKILYNNDTTNITGQRYHFSGEIIQKLQVDGESAWLVKNDVGYVMPVFSEDFDAAVGDNVEIWGTLTGDGYQASDFKVDNIVGMTGSMRIVQLNINGKEIQ
;
A
#
# COMPACT_ATOMS: atom_id res chain seq x y z
N MET A 1 -51.42 71.21 32.32
CA MET A 1 -51.31 70.72 33.72
C MET A 1 -51.76 69.27 33.73
N LYS A 2 -51.06 68.25 34.23
CA LYS A 2 -49.76 68.07 34.89
C LYS A 2 -49.22 66.70 34.43
N LYS A 3 -47.90 66.59 34.48
CA LYS A 3 -47.03 65.59 33.84
C LYS A 3 -47.21 64.17 34.40
N GLY A 4 -47.06 63.19 33.50
CA GLY A 4 -46.28 61.94 33.67
C GLY A 4 -46.66 61.04 34.84
N VAL A 5 -47.41 59.99 34.55
CA VAL A 5 -47.95 59.04 35.53
C VAL A 5 -47.50 57.62 35.16
N ILE A 6 -46.90 56.94 36.16
CA ILE A 6 -46.86 55.49 36.40
C ILE A 6 -45.89 54.70 35.50
N ALA A 7 -44.68 54.40 36.00
CA ALA A 7 -44.30 53.30 36.92
C ALA A 7 -44.01 52.00 36.18
N LEU A 8 -42.75 51.56 36.16
CA LEU A 8 -42.41 50.14 36.22
C LEU A 8 -40.92 49.92 36.51
N MET A 9 -40.68 49.11 37.54
CA MET A 9 -39.63 48.10 37.66
C MET A 9 -38.17 48.46 38.02
N LEU A 10 -37.80 47.82 39.15
CA LEU A 10 -36.64 46.93 39.33
C LEU A 10 -35.25 47.54 39.49
N LEU A 11 -34.85 47.58 40.76
CA LEU A 11 -33.73 46.79 41.30
C LEU A 11 -32.43 46.86 40.48
N ILE A 12 -31.76 48.00 40.58
CA ILE A 12 -30.38 48.19 40.15
C ILE A 12 -29.47 47.98 41.36
N SER A 13 -28.41 47.19 41.15
CA SER A 13 -27.14 47.11 41.91
C SER A 13 -26.96 45.93 42.86
N ALA A 14 -26.53 44.78 42.30
CA ALA A 14 -25.44 44.01 42.89
C ALA A 14 -24.69 43.30 41.74
N ILE A 15 -23.67 44.01 41.26
CA ILE A 15 -22.68 43.59 40.28
C ILE A 15 -21.75 42.56 40.92
N LEU A 16 -21.65 41.40 40.27
CA LEU A 16 -20.45 40.58 39.99
C LEU A 16 -19.47 40.31 41.14
N LEU A 17 -19.36 39.03 41.53
CA LEU A 17 -18.09 38.30 41.72
C LEU A 17 -18.39 36.84 42.08
N VAL A 18 -18.70 36.03 41.07
CA VAL A 18 -18.36 34.59 41.10
C VAL A 18 -17.44 34.39 39.92
N GLY A 19 -16.14 34.34 40.20
CA GLY A 19 -15.14 33.89 39.24
C GLY A 19 -15.40 32.43 38.93
N CYS A 20 -16.20 32.17 37.90
CA CYS A 20 -16.25 30.88 37.25
C CYS A 20 -14.88 30.64 36.61
N ASN A 21 -14.30 29.49 36.99
CA ASN A 21 -13.16 28.81 36.39
C ASN A 21 -12.81 29.31 34.98
N ALA A 22 -11.63 29.93 34.86
CA ALA A 22 -10.87 29.92 33.64
C ALA A 22 -10.43 28.48 33.35
N GLN A 23 -11.35 27.68 32.84
CA GLN A 23 -11.00 26.51 32.08
C GLN A 23 -10.72 27.04 30.68
N SER A 24 -9.44 27.24 30.39
CA SER A 24 -8.96 27.50 29.04
C SER A 24 -9.42 26.32 28.18
N ASN A 25 -10.57 26.49 27.53
CA ASN A 25 -10.92 25.78 26.32
C ASN A 25 -9.86 26.19 25.31
N THR A 26 -8.76 25.44 25.32
CA THR A 26 -7.95 25.26 24.14
C THR A 26 -8.90 24.51 23.22
N GLU A 27 -9.63 25.25 22.38
CA GLU A 27 -10.17 24.68 21.15
C GLU A 27 -8.95 24.05 20.48
N ASN A 28 -8.79 22.74 20.67
CA ASN A 28 -8.10 21.92 19.70
C ASN A 28 -8.78 22.31 18.39
N ALA A 29 -8.06 23.04 17.54
CA ALA A 29 -8.45 23.24 16.16
C ALA A 29 -8.73 21.84 15.63
N LYS A 30 -10.01 21.48 15.58
CA LYS A 30 -10.45 20.16 15.14
C LYS A 30 -9.89 20.06 13.74
N LYS A 31 -8.90 19.18 13.56
CA LYS A 31 -8.24 19.01 12.27
C LYS A 31 -9.32 18.51 11.33
N THR A 32 -9.97 19.42 10.61
CA THR A 32 -11.03 19.06 9.67
C THR A 32 -10.37 18.19 8.62
N GLU A 33 -10.73 16.92 8.57
CA GLU A 33 -10.24 16.02 7.54
C GLU A 33 -10.62 16.59 6.17
N ARG A 34 -9.77 16.38 5.15
CA ARG A 34 -9.98 16.97 3.83
C ARG A 34 -9.92 15.89 2.77
N TYR A 35 -10.96 15.84 1.95
CA TYR A 35 -10.99 14.98 0.77
C TYR A 35 -9.87 15.36 -0.19
N GLY A 36 -9.17 14.35 -0.72
CA GLY A 36 -8.06 14.51 -1.64
C GLY A 36 -6.73 14.87 -0.97
N ASP A 37 -6.59 14.66 0.34
CA ASP A 37 -5.27 14.64 1.01
C ASP A 37 -4.60 13.26 0.90
N GLU A 38 -5.39 12.18 0.94
CA GLU A 38 -4.89 10.80 0.95
C GLU A 38 -5.04 10.15 -0.43
N ILE A 39 -3.91 9.87 -1.09
CA ILE A 39 -3.85 9.07 -2.31
C ILE A 39 -2.78 8.00 -2.17
N LYS A 40 -3.11 6.76 -2.51
CA LYS A 40 -2.15 5.65 -2.62
C LYS A 40 -2.12 5.15 -4.06
N GLU A 41 -0.96 5.24 -4.67
CA GLU A 41 -0.72 4.78 -6.03
C GLU A 41 -0.59 3.26 -6.06
N LYS A 42 -1.28 2.62 -7.00
CA LYS A 42 -1.31 1.16 -7.20
C LYS A 42 -1.27 0.79 -8.67
N THR A 43 -0.91 1.73 -9.54
CA THR A 43 -0.85 1.54 -10.98
C THR A 43 0.14 0.43 -11.31
N LYS A 44 -0.27 -0.46 -12.21
CA LYS A 44 0.58 -1.57 -12.69
C LYS A 44 0.76 -1.44 -14.19
N THR A 45 1.94 -1.77 -14.66
CA THR A 45 2.30 -1.79 -16.07
C THR A 45 2.77 -3.19 -16.43
N SER A 46 2.39 -3.66 -17.62
CA SER A 46 2.87 -4.90 -18.25
C SER A 46 3.07 -4.64 -19.75
N ASP A 47 3.75 -5.52 -20.47
CA ASP A 47 4.30 -5.34 -21.84
C ASP A 47 3.56 -4.36 -22.77
N ASN A 48 2.24 -4.47 -22.86
CA ASN A 48 1.39 -3.59 -23.68
C ASN A 48 0.20 -2.98 -22.92
N THR A 49 0.20 -3.02 -21.58
CA THR A 49 -0.98 -2.65 -20.78
C THR A 49 -0.60 -1.77 -19.60
N ILE A 50 -1.36 -0.69 -19.40
CA ILE A 50 -1.32 0.13 -18.19
C ILE A 50 -2.63 -0.09 -17.41
N LYS A 51 -2.53 -0.71 -16.24
CA LYS A 51 -3.63 -0.82 -15.26
C LYS A 51 -3.53 0.33 -14.26
N ALA A 52 -4.05 1.48 -14.65
CA ALA A 52 -4.12 2.68 -13.82
C ALA A 52 -4.97 2.42 -12.57
N ASN A 53 -4.42 2.67 -11.38
CA ASN A 53 -5.14 2.41 -10.14
C ASN A 53 -4.63 3.31 -9.01
N ILE A 54 -5.52 4.10 -8.41
CA ILE A 54 -5.25 4.82 -7.17
C ILE A 54 -6.37 4.57 -6.17
N ASP A 55 -6.01 4.47 -4.88
CA ASP A 55 -6.98 4.61 -3.80
C ASP A 55 -7.01 6.07 -3.34
N THR A 56 -8.20 6.59 -3.10
CA THR A 56 -8.42 7.95 -2.59
C THR A 56 -9.34 7.89 -1.38
N ASP A 57 -9.43 8.97 -0.62
CA ASP A 57 -10.46 9.10 0.42
C ASP A 57 -11.77 9.70 -0.11
N LEU A 58 -11.92 9.87 -1.43
CA LEU A 58 -13.10 10.45 -2.07
C LEU A 58 -14.34 9.55 -1.95
N PRO A 59 -15.55 10.15 -1.93
CA PRO A 59 -16.78 9.38 -1.78
C PRO A 59 -17.08 8.51 -3.00
N SER A 60 -17.59 7.31 -2.71
CA SER A 60 -18.04 6.37 -3.74
C SER A 60 -19.18 6.91 -4.61
N GLY A 61 -19.13 6.56 -5.90
CA GLY A 61 -20.08 7.01 -6.92
C GLY A 61 -19.74 8.36 -7.55
N MET A 62 -18.61 8.98 -7.19
CA MET A 62 -18.08 10.13 -7.92
C MET A 62 -17.62 9.70 -9.32
N LEU A 63 -17.98 10.47 -10.34
CA LEU A 63 -17.51 10.27 -11.70
C LEU A 63 -16.08 10.76 -11.87
N PHE A 64 -15.27 9.98 -12.56
CA PHE A 64 -13.89 10.30 -12.88
C PHE A 64 -13.55 10.03 -14.35
N GLU A 65 -12.44 10.62 -14.75
CA GLU A 65 -11.72 10.38 -15.99
C GLU A 65 -10.24 10.12 -15.68
N ILE A 66 -9.65 9.14 -16.36
CA ILE A 66 -8.21 8.92 -16.43
C ILE A 66 -7.79 9.17 -17.87
N SER A 67 -6.93 10.17 -18.06
CA SER A 67 -6.28 10.39 -19.35
C SER A 67 -4.84 9.93 -19.28
N GLU A 68 -4.34 9.43 -20.40
CA GLU A 68 -2.95 9.05 -20.60
C GLU A 68 -2.38 9.94 -21.72
N LYS A 69 -1.12 10.31 -21.57
CA LYS A 69 -0.34 11.00 -22.59
C LYS A 69 1.08 10.47 -22.60
N SER A 70 1.55 10.01 -23.75
CA SER A 70 2.94 9.62 -23.96
C SER A 70 3.86 10.84 -24.04
N GLU A 71 5.15 10.62 -23.84
CA GLU A 71 6.18 11.65 -23.99
C GLU A 71 6.21 12.28 -25.39
N ASP A 72 5.91 11.51 -26.44
CA ASP A 72 5.81 12.02 -27.82
C ASP A 72 4.51 12.81 -28.10
N GLY A 73 3.62 12.91 -27.11
CA GLY A 73 2.37 13.67 -27.18
C GLY A 73 1.17 12.90 -27.72
N THR A 74 1.32 11.61 -28.04
CA THR A 74 0.20 10.71 -28.34
C THR A 74 -0.69 10.56 -27.11
N THR A 75 -2.00 10.50 -27.32
CA THR A 75 -2.99 10.27 -26.26
C THR A 75 -3.84 9.06 -26.62
N LEU A 76 -3.98 8.10 -25.72
CA LEU A 76 -4.92 7.00 -25.85
C LEU A 76 -6.35 7.40 -25.43
N GLU A 77 -7.28 6.47 -25.62
CA GLU A 77 -8.67 6.66 -25.23
C GLU A 77 -8.80 6.81 -23.71
N LYS A 78 -9.45 7.90 -23.31
CA LYS A 78 -9.74 8.22 -21.92
C LYS A 78 -10.57 7.11 -21.27
N GLN A 79 -10.20 6.74 -20.06
CA GLN A 79 -10.98 5.81 -19.24
C GLN A 79 -11.90 6.60 -18.31
N THR A 80 -13.18 6.25 -18.24
CA THR A 80 -14.15 6.90 -17.35
C THR A 80 -14.82 5.89 -16.45
N GLY A 81 -15.31 6.34 -15.30
CA GLY A 81 -15.99 5.44 -14.37
C GLY A 81 -16.46 6.14 -13.10
N GLU A 82 -16.86 5.32 -12.13
CA GLU A 82 -17.29 5.75 -10.80
C GLU A 82 -16.32 5.28 -9.72
N ILE A 83 -16.02 6.15 -8.75
CA ILE A 83 -15.19 5.81 -7.59
C ILE A 83 -15.84 4.65 -6.82
N GLY A 84 -15.06 3.60 -6.57
CA GLY A 84 -15.52 2.42 -5.85
C GLY A 84 -15.82 2.67 -4.37
N VAL A 85 -16.43 1.68 -3.71
CA VAL A 85 -16.83 1.76 -2.27
C VAL A 85 -15.65 2.07 -1.35
N LEU A 86 -14.44 1.63 -1.71
CA LEU A 86 -13.19 1.86 -0.98
C LEU A 86 -12.35 3.02 -1.56
N GLY A 87 -12.97 3.94 -2.32
CA GLY A 87 -12.28 5.12 -2.86
C GLY A 87 -11.37 4.84 -4.07
N GLY A 88 -11.46 3.64 -4.65
CA GLY A 88 -10.62 3.21 -5.77
C GLY A 88 -11.05 3.84 -7.10
N ILE A 89 -10.08 4.41 -7.83
CA ILE A 89 -10.18 4.90 -9.20
C ILE A 89 -9.34 3.99 -10.08
N LYS A 90 -9.95 3.39 -11.11
CA LYS A 90 -9.32 2.34 -11.92
C LYS A 90 -9.57 2.55 -13.41
N GLY A 91 -8.60 2.19 -14.23
CA GLY A 91 -8.72 2.10 -15.68
C GLY A 91 -7.68 1.16 -16.27
N THR A 92 -7.94 0.67 -17.47
CA THR A 92 -7.00 -0.18 -18.20
C THR A 92 -6.81 0.41 -19.59
N PHE A 93 -5.56 0.65 -19.96
CA PHE A 93 -5.16 1.00 -21.31
C PHE A 93 -4.45 -0.22 -21.90
N GLU A 94 -4.94 -0.73 -23.03
CA GLU A 94 -4.38 -1.89 -23.73
C GLU A 94 -3.67 -1.43 -25.00
N ASP A 95 -2.87 -2.33 -25.59
CA ASP A 95 -2.07 -2.08 -26.80
C ASP A 95 -1.20 -0.81 -26.71
N VAL A 96 -0.78 -0.49 -25.49
CA VAL A 96 0.08 0.65 -25.19
C VAL A 96 1.49 0.33 -25.67
N LYS A 97 2.09 1.26 -26.41
CA LYS A 97 3.47 1.09 -26.88
C LYS A 97 4.45 1.24 -25.71
N PRO A 98 5.68 0.74 -25.88
CA PRO A 98 6.76 1.07 -24.97
C PRO A 98 7.01 2.59 -24.93
N GLY A 99 7.19 3.15 -23.74
CA GLY A 99 7.44 4.57 -23.56
C GLY A 99 7.17 5.07 -22.14
N ASN A 100 7.42 6.37 -21.93
CA ASN A 100 7.01 7.08 -20.73
C ASN A 100 5.64 7.70 -20.93
N TYR A 101 4.83 7.61 -19.87
CA TYR A 101 3.42 7.96 -19.89
C TYR A 101 3.06 8.81 -18.69
N THR A 102 2.31 9.88 -18.94
CA THR A 102 1.72 10.71 -17.89
C THR A 102 0.24 10.33 -17.77
N LEU A 103 -0.13 9.77 -16.63
CA LEU A 103 -1.51 9.50 -16.26
C LEU A 103 -2.06 10.70 -15.47
N THR A 104 -3.20 11.22 -15.89
CA THR A 104 -3.91 12.29 -15.17
C THR A 104 -5.28 11.77 -14.73
N TYR A 105 -5.46 11.65 -13.42
CA TYR A 105 -6.70 11.27 -12.76
C TYR A 105 -7.46 12.54 -12.41
N THR A 106 -8.67 12.64 -12.94
CA THR A 106 -9.52 13.83 -12.80
C THR A 106 -10.93 13.42 -12.40
N THR A 107 -11.55 14.07 -11.41
CA THR A 107 -12.99 13.92 -11.20
C THR A 107 -13.75 14.92 -12.06
N LEU A 108 -15.02 14.64 -12.36
CA LEU A 108 -15.88 15.70 -12.89
C LEU A 108 -16.06 16.81 -11.84
N PRO A 109 -16.28 18.07 -12.25
CA PRO A 109 -16.64 19.17 -11.35
C PRO A 109 -17.81 18.78 -10.44
N LEU A 110 -17.79 19.25 -9.20
CA LEU A 110 -18.75 18.84 -8.18
C LEU A 110 -20.21 19.08 -8.60
N GLU A 111 -20.47 20.15 -9.35
CA GLU A 111 -21.76 20.51 -9.91
C GLU A 111 -22.27 19.53 -10.98
N GLU A 112 -21.37 18.83 -11.67
CA GLU A 112 -21.66 17.80 -12.67
C GLU A 112 -21.81 16.41 -12.05
N GLN A 113 -21.43 16.24 -10.79
CA GLN A 113 -21.62 14.99 -10.04
C GLN A 113 -23.09 14.75 -9.71
N SER A 114 -23.45 13.49 -9.42
CA SER A 114 -24.81 13.15 -8.98
C SER A 114 -25.20 13.90 -7.69
N LYS A 115 -26.49 14.23 -7.53
CA LYS A 115 -27.01 14.89 -6.32
C LYS A 115 -26.62 14.14 -5.04
N LYS A 116 -26.66 12.80 -5.08
CA LYS A 116 -26.28 11.92 -3.98
C LYS A 116 -24.82 12.13 -3.55
N VAL A 117 -23.91 12.31 -4.49
CA VAL A 117 -22.50 12.61 -4.21
C VAL A 117 -22.35 14.01 -3.61
N GLN A 118 -23.03 15.00 -4.18
CA GLN A 118 -22.99 16.37 -3.67
C GLN A 118 -23.50 16.44 -2.22
N GLU A 119 -24.55 15.70 -1.89
CA GLU A 119 -25.08 15.56 -0.53
C GLU A 119 -24.09 14.86 0.40
N LYS A 120 -23.50 13.72 -0.01
CA LYS A 120 -22.45 13.04 0.79
C LYS A 120 -21.29 13.97 1.16
N ILE A 121 -20.86 14.83 0.24
CA ILE A 121 -19.77 15.79 0.49
C ILE A 121 -20.22 16.88 1.46
N LYS A 122 -21.44 17.40 1.31
CA LYS A 122 -22.00 18.45 2.18
C LYS A 122 -22.26 17.96 3.61
N GLU A 123 -22.66 16.70 3.77
CA GLU A 123 -23.00 16.10 5.06
C GLU A 123 -21.77 15.55 5.81
N ALA A 124 -20.63 15.39 5.13
CA ALA A 124 -19.41 14.88 5.75
C ALA A 124 -18.78 15.91 6.69
N ASP A 125 -18.13 15.44 7.76
CA ASP A 125 -17.21 16.24 8.60
C ASP A 125 -15.85 16.43 7.90
N LYS A 126 -15.88 16.67 6.58
CA LYS A 126 -14.72 16.82 5.70
C LYS A 126 -14.92 17.98 4.73
N THR A 127 -13.84 18.70 4.41
CA THR A 127 -13.85 19.71 3.34
C THR A 127 -13.36 19.10 2.02
N PHE A 128 -13.85 19.63 0.89
CA PHE A 128 -13.50 19.18 -0.47
C PHE A 128 -12.44 20.10 -1.09
N ASP A 129 -11.28 20.18 -0.45
CA ASP A 129 -10.20 21.12 -0.78
C ASP A 129 -8.81 20.60 -0.35
N GLY A 130 -8.64 19.27 -0.30
CA GLY A 130 -7.35 18.65 -0.03
C GLY A 130 -6.30 18.93 -1.10
N GLN A 131 -5.06 18.51 -0.85
CA GLN A 131 -3.89 18.89 -1.65
C GLN A 131 -3.99 18.54 -3.16
N PHE A 132 -4.75 17.50 -3.51
CA PHE A 132 -4.98 17.10 -4.89
C PHE A 132 -6.29 17.66 -5.47
N ILE A 133 -7.03 18.48 -4.74
CA ILE A 133 -8.27 19.12 -5.22
C ILE A 133 -7.95 20.54 -5.69
N LYS A 134 -8.21 20.82 -6.97
CA LYS A 134 -8.07 22.15 -7.57
C LYS A 134 -9.38 22.53 -8.21
N ASN A 135 -9.92 23.70 -7.84
CA ASN A 135 -11.19 24.21 -8.37
C ASN A 135 -12.35 23.18 -8.26
N GLY A 136 -12.44 22.48 -7.13
CA GLY A 136 -13.51 21.50 -6.89
C GLY A 136 -13.36 20.20 -7.68
N VAL A 137 -12.16 19.91 -8.20
CA VAL A 137 -11.86 18.72 -9.00
C VAL A 137 -10.59 18.06 -8.47
N LEU A 138 -10.62 16.74 -8.28
CA LEU A 138 -9.38 15.97 -8.11
C LEU A 138 -8.52 16.15 -9.35
N ASN A 139 -7.24 16.46 -9.17
CA ASN A 139 -6.24 16.46 -10.22
C ASN A 139 -4.96 15.82 -9.66
N LYS A 140 -4.78 14.53 -9.95
CA LYS A 140 -3.57 13.79 -9.62
C LYS A 140 -2.86 13.39 -10.91
N VAL A 141 -1.57 13.69 -10.98
CA VAL A 141 -0.70 13.30 -12.09
C VAL A 141 0.30 12.27 -11.59
N GLU A 142 0.43 11.16 -12.32
CA GLU A 142 1.41 10.09 -12.10
C GLU A 142 2.18 9.86 -13.40
N THR A 143 3.47 9.53 -13.30
CA THR A 143 4.26 9.11 -14.47
C THR A 143 4.56 7.63 -14.35
N VAL A 144 4.33 6.88 -15.43
CA VAL A 144 4.60 5.44 -15.51
C VAL A 144 5.41 5.14 -16.76
N THR A 145 6.26 4.13 -16.67
CA THR A 145 7.09 3.69 -17.81
C THR A 145 6.65 2.29 -18.23
N LEU A 146 6.34 2.15 -19.52
CA LEU A 146 6.08 0.88 -20.18
C LEU A 146 7.33 0.46 -20.95
N THR A 147 7.95 -0.65 -20.58
CA THR A 147 9.12 -1.19 -21.27
C THR A 147 8.68 -2.24 -22.27
N GLY A 148 9.09 -2.10 -23.53
CA GLY A 148 8.78 -3.05 -24.58
C GLY A 148 9.63 -4.30 -24.49
N SER A 149 9.00 -5.45 -24.50
CA SER A 149 9.71 -6.72 -24.51
C SER A 149 10.20 -7.06 -25.92
N ASP A 150 11.49 -6.90 -26.19
CA ASP A 150 12.24 -7.96 -26.87
C ASP A 150 12.86 -8.82 -25.76
N LYS A 151 12.00 -9.59 -25.09
CA LYS A 151 12.27 -10.41 -23.89
C LYS A 151 12.88 -9.68 -22.68
N GLU A 152 12.35 -10.03 -21.51
CA GLU A 152 12.88 -9.77 -20.17
C GLU A 152 12.84 -8.30 -19.69
N ASP A 153 11.71 -8.00 -19.07
CA ASP A 153 11.55 -7.22 -17.83
C ASP A 153 12.83 -6.62 -17.23
N LYS A 154 13.02 -5.30 -17.40
CA LYS A 154 13.67 -4.45 -16.38
C LYS A 154 13.08 -3.03 -16.37
N LYS A 155 12.26 -2.75 -15.34
CA LYS A 155 11.99 -1.40 -14.82
C LYS A 155 13.24 -0.89 -14.10
N GLU A 156 13.54 0.39 -14.25
CA GLU A 156 14.42 1.14 -13.36
C GLU A 156 13.62 2.31 -12.78
N SER A 157 13.00 2.10 -11.63
CA SER A 157 12.49 3.14 -10.71
C SER A 157 13.38 3.12 -9.48
N GLU A 158 14.59 3.66 -9.61
CA GLU A 158 15.78 3.27 -8.83
C GLU A 158 16.00 1.76 -8.94
N ASN A 159 17.10 1.29 -9.52
CA ASN A 159 17.38 -0.15 -9.60
C ASN A 159 17.74 -0.68 -8.20
N VAL A 160 16.82 -0.61 -7.26
CA VAL A 160 16.79 -1.47 -6.09
C VAL A 160 16.46 -2.83 -6.70
N SER A 161 17.53 -3.57 -6.99
CA SER A 161 17.44 -4.87 -7.62
C SER A 161 16.49 -5.76 -6.81
N PHE A 162 15.98 -6.83 -7.42
CA PHE A 162 15.19 -7.81 -6.66
C PHE A 162 15.90 -8.22 -5.36
N LYS A 163 17.24 -8.33 -5.40
CA LYS A 163 18.08 -8.56 -4.23
C LYS A 163 17.94 -7.47 -3.19
N ASP A 164 18.09 -6.21 -3.58
CA ASP A 164 18.01 -5.06 -2.66
C ASP A 164 16.61 -4.93 -2.01
N GLU A 165 15.52 -5.18 -2.75
CA GLU A 165 14.16 -5.18 -2.17
C GLU A 165 13.95 -6.35 -1.20
N ALA A 166 14.50 -7.51 -1.54
CA ALA A 166 14.46 -8.70 -0.69
C ALA A 166 15.29 -8.52 0.59
N GLU A 167 16.45 -7.88 0.51
CA GLU A 167 17.30 -7.52 1.65
C GLU A 167 16.56 -6.55 2.59
N GLN A 168 15.97 -5.48 2.06
CA GLN A 168 15.11 -4.59 2.85
C GLN A 168 13.87 -5.28 3.42
N GLY A 169 13.33 -6.29 2.72
CA GLY A 169 12.27 -7.16 3.24
C GLY A 169 12.73 -7.94 4.48
N SER A 170 13.93 -8.49 4.43
CA SER A 170 14.53 -9.26 5.54
C SER A 170 14.86 -8.41 6.78
N GLU A 171 15.23 -7.15 6.58
CA GLU A 171 15.41 -6.19 7.67
C GLU A 171 14.08 -5.88 8.38
N ARG A 172 13.00 -5.69 7.60
CA ARG A 172 11.66 -5.42 8.15
C ARG A 172 11.06 -6.61 8.89
N TYR A 173 11.31 -7.82 8.40
CA TYR A 173 10.79 -9.06 8.97
C TYR A 173 11.91 -10.01 9.34
N THR A 174 12.71 -9.67 10.36
CA THR A 174 13.90 -10.46 10.72
C THR A 174 13.53 -11.88 11.19
N ALA A 175 14.22 -12.90 10.67
CA ALA A 175 14.02 -14.30 11.04
C ALA A 175 14.71 -14.66 12.38
N THR A 176 14.16 -14.16 13.48
CA THR A 176 14.67 -14.39 14.85
C THR A 176 13.59 -15.00 15.76
N ALA A 177 13.96 -15.36 16.99
CA ALA A 177 13.02 -15.88 17.99
C ALA A 177 11.81 -14.95 18.17
N GLY A 178 10.62 -15.54 18.22
CA GLY A 178 9.34 -14.83 18.39
C GLY A 178 8.81 -14.10 17.15
N LYS A 179 9.46 -14.20 15.98
CA LYS A 179 9.01 -13.57 14.74
C LYS A 179 8.17 -14.50 13.89
N ILE A 180 7.10 -13.94 13.31
CA ILE A 180 6.13 -14.63 12.48
C ILE A 180 6.38 -14.25 11.02
N LEU A 181 6.77 -15.23 10.21
CA LEU A 181 6.99 -15.08 8.77
C LEU A 181 5.95 -15.87 7.96
N TYR A 182 4.70 -15.89 8.43
CA TYR A 182 3.56 -16.48 7.73
C TYR A 182 2.33 -15.60 7.95
N ASN A 183 1.28 -15.82 7.16
CA ASN A 183 0.05 -15.07 7.29
C ASN A 183 -0.72 -15.46 8.56
N ASN A 184 -1.21 -14.47 9.29
CA ASN A 184 -2.13 -14.66 10.41
C ASN A 184 -3.20 -13.55 10.41
N ASP A 185 -4.07 -13.53 11.41
CA ASP A 185 -5.18 -12.57 11.53
C ASP A 185 -4.76 -11.08 11.49
N THR A 186 -3.48 -10.79 11.74
CA THR A 186 -2.93 -9.44 11.85
C THR A 186 -1.83 -9.12 10.84
N THR A 187 -1.35 -10.12 10.10
CA THR A 187 -0.14 -10.02 9.27
C THR A 187 -0.38 -10.73 7.94
N ASN A 188 -0.17 -10.03 6.83
CA ASN A 188 -0.15 -10.60 5.49
C ASN A 188 1.19 -10.28 4.82
N ILE A 189 1.96 -11.32 4.54
CA ILE A 189 3.32 -11.27 4.00
C ILE A 189 3.48 -12.05 2.69
N THR A 190 2.39 -12.64 2.16
CA THR A 190 2.43 -13.34 0.87
C THR A 190 2.95 -12.42 -0.23
N GLY A 191 3.89 -12.94 -1.02
CA GLY A 191 4.48 -12.24 -2.16
C GLY A 191 5.49 -11.16 -1.77
N GLN A 192 5.80 -10.98 -0.48
CA GLN A 192 6.86 -10.08 -0.07
C GLN A 192 8.22 -10.62 -0.52
N ARG A 193 9.01 -9.78 -1.18
CA ARG A 193 10.40 -10.10 -1.53
C ARG A 193 11.21 -10.20 -0.25
N TYR A 194 11.98 -11.27 -0.13
CA TYR A 194 12.64 -11.60 1.12
C TYR A 194 13.98 -12.27 0.85
N HIS A 195 14.99 -11.83 1.61
CA HIS A 195 16.30 -12.43 1.63
C HIS A 195 16.44 -13.34 2.85
N PHE A 196 16.92 -14.57 2.64
CA PHE A 196 17.23 -15.51 3.70
C PHE A 196 18.53 -16.23 3.38
N SER A 197 19.42 -16.31 4.39
CA SER A 197 20.71 -16.98 4.25
C SER A 197 20.92 -17.99 5.38
N GLY A 198 21.57 -19.10 5.05
CA GLY A 198 21.83 -20.17 6.00
C GLY A 198 22.39 -21.43 5.34
N GLU A 199 22.46 -22.50 6.12
CA GLU A 199 22.89 -23.83 5.67
C GLU A 199 21.67 -24.69 5.33
N ILE A 200 21.72 -25.44 4.22
CA ILE A 200 20.73 -26.48 3.92
C ILE A 200 20.95 -27.65 4.87
N ILE A 201 20.07 -27.81 5.86
CA ILE A 201 20.19 -28.88 6.86
C ILE A 201 19.44 -30.15 6.45
N GLN A 202 18.46 -30.04 5.56
CA GLN A 202 17.65 -31.17 5.11
C GLN A 202 16.96 -30.86 3.78
N LYS A 203 16.70 -31.88 2.97
CA LYS A 203 15.81 -31.82 1.81
C LYS A 203 14.62 -32.73 2.03
N LEU A 204 13.42 -32.29 1.67
CA LEU A 204 12.17 -33.03 1.82
C LEU A 204 11.11 -32.54 0.83
N GLN A 205 9.91 -33.13 0.90
CA GLN A 205 8.74 -32.59 0.20
C GLN A 205 7.81 -31.89 1.19
N VAL A 206 7.37 -30.69 0.85
CA VAL A 206 6.33 -29.92 1.56
C VAL A 206 5.19 -29.74 0.58
N ASP A 207 3.98 -30.17 0.95
CA ASP A 207 2.78 -30.08 0.11
C ASP A 207 2.93 -30.67 -1.31
N GLY A 208 3.81 -31.67 -1.45
CA GLY A 208 4.09 -32.35 -2.72
C GLY A 208 5.17 -31.66 -3.58
N GLU A 209 5.67 -30.51 -3.17
CA GLU A 209 6.75 -29.77 -3.84
C GLU A 209 8.11 -30.05 -3.16
N SER A 210 9.20 -30.01 -3.93
CA SER A 210 10.54 -30.18 -3.36
C SER A 210 10.97 -28.93 -2.59
N ALA A 211 11.43 -29.12 -1.36
CA ALA A 211 11.86 -28.04 -0.49
C ALA A 211 13.16 -28.37 0.27
N TRP A 212 13.91 -27.31 0.55
CA TRP A 212 15.07 -27.33 1.44
C TRP A 212 14.68 -26.74 2.77
N LEU A 213 15.10 -27.36 3.87
CA LEU A 213 15.11 -26.70 5.17
C LEU A 213 16.44 -25.96 5.31
N VAL A 214 16.36 -24.64 5.34
CA VAL A 214 17.52 -23.77 5.47
C VAL A 214 17.55 -23.20 6.88
N LYS A 215 18.69 -23.32 7.55
CA LYS A 215 18.90 -22.83 8.93
C LYS A 215 19.87 -21.66 8.94
N ASN A 216 19.43 -20.51 9.46
CA ASN A 216 20.31 -19.37 9.66
C ASN A 216 21.17 -19.51 10.94
N ASP A 217 22.10 -18.57 11.13
CA ASP A 217 23.05 -18.52 12.24
C ASP A 217 22.39 -18.43 13.63
N VAL A 218 21.24 -17.77 13.74
CA VAL A 218 20.46 -17.67 14.98
C VAL A 218 19.58 -18.90 15.25
N GLY A 219 19.50 -19.84 14.31
CA GLY A 219 18.78 -21.10 14.45
C GLY A 219 17.33 -21.09 13.97
N TYR A 220 16.92 -20.08 13.22
CA TYR A 220 15.66 -20.06 12.49
C TYR A 220 15.74 -21.02 11.31
N VAL A 221 14.78 -21.95 11.22
CA VAL A 221 14.69 -22.90 10.11
C VAL A 221 13.50 -22.54 9.24
N MET A 222 13.73 -22.38 7.94
CA MET A 222 12.70 -22.05 6.95
C MET A 222 12.66 -23.10 5.83
N PRO A 223 11.48 -23.68 5.51
CA PRO A 223 11.28 -24.40 4.26
C PRO A 223 11.34 -23.45 3.05
N VAL A 224 12.13 -23.84 2.06
CA VAL A 224 12.37 -23.08 0.82
C VAL A 224 12.09 -23.98 -0.38
N PHE A 225 11.09 -23.64 -1.18
CA PHE A 225 10.72 -24.40 -2.38
C PHE A 225 11.75 -24.22 -3.49
N SER A 226 12.29 -25.34 -3.98
CA SER A 226 13.53 -25.38 -4.76
C SER A 226 13.38 -26.15 -6.08
N GLU A 227 12.19 -26.18 -6.67
CA GLU A 227 11.85 -27.08 -7.78
C GLU A 227 12.81 -27.00 -8.97
N ASP A 228 13.33 -25.80 -9.24
CA ASP A 228 14.23 -25.53 -10.37
C ASP A 228 15.73 -25.56 -10.01
N PHE A 229 16.08 -25.84 -8.75
CA PHE A 229 17.45 -25.73 -8.25
C PHE A 229 17.95 -27.02 -7.61
N ASP A 230 19.24 -27.32 -7.79
CA ASP A 230 19.92 -28.41 -7.11
C ASP A 230 21.06 -27.89 -6.22
N ALA A 231 21.23 -28.56 -5.08
CA ALA A 231 22.18 -28.22 -4.02
C ALA A 231 22.46 -29.48 -3.17
N ALA A 232 23.38 -29.45 -2.23
CA ALA A 232 23.58 -30.54 -1.27
C ALA A 232 23.15 -30.13 0.14
N VAL A 233 22.80 -31.10 0.98
CA VAL A 233 22.76 -30.87 2.43
C VAL A 233 24.17 -30.50 2.89
N GLY A 234 24.29 -29.44 3.68
CA GLY A 234 25.56 -28.83 4.10
C GLY A 234 26.02 -27.66 3.24
N ASP A 235 25.36 -27.37 2.12
CA ASP A 235 25.66 -26.18 1.34
C ASP A 235 25.17 -24.91 2.04
N ASN A 236 25.98 -23.85 1.98
CA ASN A 236 25.58 -22.51 2.40
C ASN A 236 24.88 -21.80 1.26
N VAL A 237 23.72 -21.23 1.53
CA VAL A 237 22.90 -20.56 0.53
C VAL A 237 22.58 -19.12 0.94
N GLU A 238 22.57 -18.24 -0.05
CA GLU A 238 21.93 -16.92 0.03
C GLU A 238 20.77 -16.93 -0.96
N ILE A 239 19.57 -16.71 -0.45
CA ILE A 239 18.36 -16.89 -1.23
C ILE A 239 17.62 -15.56 -1.23
N TRP A 240 17.35 -15.06 -2.42
CA TRP A 240 16.39 -13.99 -2.62
C TRP A 240 15.16 -14.60 -3.25
N GLY A 241 14.04 -14.48 -2.57
CA GLY A 241 12.80 -15.14 -2.97
C GLY A 241 11.57 -14.36 -2.59
N THR A 242 10.43 -15.03 -2.65
CA THR A 242 9.15 -14.49 -2.20
C THR A 242 8.58 -15.35 -1.09
N LEU A 243 8.14 -14.72 0.00
CA LEU A 243 7.43 -15.44 1.06
C LEU A 243 6.08 -15.91 0.54
N THR A 244 5.72 -17.17 0.78
CA THR A 244 4.42 -17.68 0.30
C THR A 244 3.28 -17.24 1.22
N GLY A 245 3.59 -16.98 2.50
CA GLY A 245 2.62 -16.70 3.55
C GLY A 245 2.07 -17.96 4.23
N ASP A 246 2.51 -19.16 3.82
CA ASP A 246 2.13 -20.41 4.46
C ASP A 246 2.95 -20.65 5.73
N GLY A 247 2.30 -21.21 6.74
CA GLY A 247 2.89 -21.48 8.04
C GLY A 247 3.04 -22.98 8.29
N TYR A 248 4.22 -23.41 8.71
CA TYR A 248 4.55 -24.81 8.97
C TYR A 248 5.03 -25.01 10.39
N GLN A 249 4.60 -26.10 11.04
CA GLN A 249 5.06 -26.41 12.39
C GLN A 249 6.46 -27.00 12.34
N ALA A 250 7.36 -26.52 13.19
CA ALA A 250 8.72 -27.04 13.25
C ALA A 250 8.77 -28.54 13.60
N SER A 251 7.79 -29.02 14.37
CA SER A 251 7.62 -30.44 14.73
C SER A 251 7.42 -31.36 13.53
N ASP A 252 6.80 -30.86 12.45
CA ASP A 252 6.51 -31.66 11.26
C ASP A 252 7.81 -32.03 10.52
N PHE A 253 8.82 -31.17 10.68
CA PHE A 253 10.13 -31.33 10.07
C PHE A 253 11.12 -32.11 10.93
N LYS A 254 10.82 -32.36 12.22
CA LYS A 254 11.70 -33.03 13.19
C LYS A 254 13.08 -32.34 13.32
N VAL A 255 13.10 -31.02 13.23
CA VAL A 255 14.30 -30.19 13.40
C VAL A 255 14.09 -29.19 14.53
N ASP A 256 15.17 -28.86 15.23
CA ASP A 256 15.15 -27.80 16.23
C ASP A 256 15.09 -26.43 15.53
N ASN A 257 13.98 -25.74 15.73
CA ASN A 257 13.76 -24.39 15.25
C ASN A 257 13.51 -23.46 16.44
N ILE A 258 14.07 -22.25 16.41
CA ILE A 258 13.86 -21.24 17.47
C ILE A 258 12.43 -20.68 17.51
N VAL A 259 11.60 -21.03 16.52
CA VAL A 259 10.16 -20.76 16.48
C VAL A 259 9.36 -22.05 16.37
N GLY A 260 8.17 -22.07 16.98
CA GLY A 260 7.26 -23.22 16.89
C GLY A 260 6.59 -23.35 15.53
N MET A 261 6.40 -22.23 14.83
CA MET A 261 5.87 -22.15 13.47
C MET A 261 6.73 -21.22 12.63
N THR A 262 7.03 -21.62 11.40
CA THR A 262 7.83 -20.87 10.44
C THR A 262 7.05 -20.60 9.18
N GLY A 263 7.41 -19.51 8.49
CA GLY A 263 7.04 -19.29 7.10
C GLY A 263 7.68 -20.26 6.12
N SER A 264 7.33 -20.10 4.84
CA SER A 264 8.06 -20.66 3.71
C SER A 264 8.35 -19.61 2.64
N MET A 265 9.27 -19.94 1.75
CA MET A 265 9.72 -19.07 0.67
C MET A 265 9.89 -19.83 -0.64
N ARG A 266 9.63 -19.18 -1.77
CA ARG A 266 9.96 -19.68 -3.11
C ARG A 266 11.17 -18.94 -3.67
N ILE A 267 12.15 -19.68 -4.16
CA ILE A 267 13.40 -19.13 -4.71
C ILE A 267 13.11 -18.33 -5.98
N VAL A 268 13.76 -17.18 -6.12
CA VAL A 268 13.83 -16.42 -7.38
C VAL A 268 15.29 -16.28 -7.83
N GLN A 269 16.20 -16.05 -6.88
CA GLN A 269 17.64 -16.01 -7.11
C GLN A 269 18.37 -16.72 -5.97
N LEU A 270 19.50 -17.34 -6.29
CA LEU A 270 20.23 -18.21 -5.37
C LEU A 270 21.74 -18.06 -5.57
N ASN A 271 22.47 -17.90 -4.47
CA ASN A 271 23.89 -18.21 -4.40
C ASN A 271 24.08 -19.50 -3.61
N ILE A 272 24.93 -20.40 -4.11
CA ILE A 272 25.37 -21.61 -3.39
C ILE A 272 26.87 -21.51 -3.17
N ASN A 273 27.31 -21.57 -1.91
CA ASN A 273 28.72 -21.49 -1.52
C ASN A 273 29.45 -20.28 -2.16
N GLY A 274 28.77 -19.13 -2.20
CA GLY A 274 29.28 -17.88 -2.76
C GLY A 274 29.30 -17.81 -4.29
N LYS A 275 28.69 -18.77 -4.99
CA LYS A 275 28.53 -18.75 -6.46
C LYS A 275 27.08 -18.50 -6.83
N GLU A 276 26.85 -17.48 -7.62
CA GLU A 276 25.53 -17.18 -8.19
C GLU A 276 25.11 -18.28 -9.18
N ILE A 277 23.91 -18.82 -8.98
CA ILE A 277 23.29 -19.82 -9.84
C ILE A 277 22.12 -19.12 -10.54
N GLN A 278 22.23 -18.96 -11.88
CA GLN A 278 21.15 -18.48 -12.75
C GLN A 278 20.30 -19.64 -13.26
#